data_AF-A0A956W0S9-F1
#
_entry.id   AF-A0A956W0S9-F1
#
_cell.length_a   1.000
_cell.length_b   1.000
_cell.length_c   1.000
_cell.angle_alpha   90.00
_cell.angle_beta   90.00
_cell.angle_gamma   90.00
#
_symmetry.space_group_name_H-M   'P 1'
#
loop_
_entity.id
_entity.type
_entity.pdbx_description
1 polymer ?
#
loop_
_entity_poly.entity_id
_entity_poly.type
_entity_poly.pdbx_seq_one_letter_code
_entity_poly.pdbx_strand_id
1 'polypeptide(L)'
;GPGGWRAVKSGDFFQDLFTVDLAEDEIIAAVQFRPARNAAYAKLHQRASHYALVGVAAVLEMEGRTCRSASIGITGATGHAQHLANVESALSGKELTPETIAAAARIAADDLEEVNVDLHASEEYRRDMVRVFTKRAVEQAASR
;
A
#
# COMPACT_ATOMS: atom_id res chain seq x y z
N GLY A 1 -18.60 -14.21 14.85
CA GLY A 1 -19.49 -13.82 15.96
C GLY A 1 -20.34 -15.01 16.38
N PRO A 2 -21.59 -14.79 16.81
CA PRO A 2 -22.55 -15.85 17.16
C PRO A 2 -22.79 -16.89 16.05
N GLY A 3 -22.66 -16.48 14.78
CA GLY A 3 -22.77 -17.38 13.62
C GLY A 3 -21.52 -18.23 13.30
N GLY A 4 -20.48 -18.17 14.14
CA GLY A 4 -19.21 -18.90 13.94
C GLY A 4 -18.10 -18.06 13.30
N TRP A 5 -17.24 -18.74 12.53
CA TRP A 5 -16.02 -18.19 11.93
C TRP A 5 -16.22 -17.85 10.47
N ARG A 6 -15.72 -16.69 10.05
CA ARG A 6 -15.57 -16.31 8.63
C ARG A 6 -14.20 -15.70 8.39
N ALA A 7 -13.78 -15.71 7.12
CA ALA A 7 -12.55 -15.06 6.67
C ALA A 7 -12.88 -14.07 5.57
N VAL A 8 -12.23 -12.91 5.61
CA VAL A 8 -12.38 -11.81 4.65
C VAL A 8 -11.01 -11.53 4.06
N LYS A 9 -10.93 -11.28 2.75
CA LYS A 9 -9.67 -10.85 2.13
C LYS A 9 -9.37 -9.42 2.55
N SER A 10 -8.10 -9.06 2.67
CA SER A 10 -7.69 -7.70 3.05
C SER A 10 -8.27 -6.63 2.13
N GLY A 11 -8.36 -6.90 0.83
CA GLY A 11 -8.93 -5.97 -0.16
C GLY A 11 -10.43 -5.72 0.00
N ASP A 12 -11.16 -6.66 0.61
CA ASP A 12 -12.60 -6.55 0.85
C ASP A 12 -12.92 -6.03 2.27
N PHE A 13 -11.91 -6.00 3.16
CA PHE A 13 -12.09 -5.69 4.57
C PHE A 13 -12.15 -4.18 4.85
N PHE A 14 -11.37 -3.36 4.16
CA PHE A 14 -11.35 -1.90 4.36
C PHE A 14 -12.35 -1.24 3.42
N GLN A 15 -13.37 -0.58 3.96
CA GLN A 15 -14.48 -0.04 3.17
C GLN A 15 -14.48 1.49 3.15
N ASP A 16 -14.22 2.13 4.30
CA ASP A 16 -14.13 3.58 4.39
C ASP A 16 -13.40 4.01 5.68
N LEU A 17 -13.29 5.32 5.90
CA LEU A 17 -12.84 5.90 7.15
C LEU A 17 -13.69 5.37 8.31
N PHE A 18 -13.01 4.68 9.25
CA PHE A 18 -13.62 4.01 10.39
C PHE A 18 -14.67 2.92 10.05
N THR A 19 -14.71 2.46 8.79
CA THR A 19 -15.65 1.43 8.34
C THR A 19 -14.91 0.25 7.71
N VAL A 20 -15.19 -0.94 8.23
CA VAL A 20 -14.61 -2.21 7.77
C VAL A 20 -15.70 -3.27 7.70
N ASP A 21 -15.44 -4.36 6.98
CA ASP A 21 -16.31 -5.53 6.94
C ASP A 21 -16.26 -6.32 8.26
N LEU A 22 -16.79 -5.74 9.34
CA LEU A 22 -16.92 -6.32 10.68
C LEU A 22 -18.28 -5.95 11.26
N ALA A 23 -19.13 -6.95 11.54
CA ALA A 23 -20.42 -6.70 12.18
C ALA A 23 -20.27 -6.38 13.68
N GLU A 24 -21.29 -5.76 14.27
CA GLU A 24 -21.29 -5.32 15.68
C GLU A 24 -21.09 -6.47 16.69
N ASP A 25 -21.48 -7.70 16.33
CA ASP A 25 -21.35 -8.91 17.14
C ASP A 25 -20.15 -9.79 16.75
N GLU A 26 -19.21 -9.23 15.98
CA GLU A 26 -17.98 -9.90 15.54
C GLU A 26 -16.73 -9.35 16.21
N ILE A 27 -15.70 -10.21 16.28
CA ILE A 27 -14.38 -9.88 16.80
C ILE A 27 -13.34 -10.42 15.81
N ILE A 28 -12.34 -9.60 15.50
CA ILE A 28 -11.17 -10.04 14.73
C ILE A 28 -10.33 -10.96 15.61
N ALA A 29 -10.30 -12.24 15.27
CA ALA A 29 -9.60 -13.25 16.06
C ALA A 29 -8.14 -13.49 15.60
N ALA A 30 -7.86 -13.31 14.31
CA ALA A 30 -6.53 -13.52 13.74
C ALA A 30 -6.38 -12.76 12.40
N VAL A 31 -5.13 -12.48 12.04
CA VAL A 31 -4.74 -12.02 10.70
C VAL A 31 -3.78 -13.06 10.12
N GLN A 32 -4.07 -13.57 8.93
CA GLN A 32 -3.25 -14.57 8.26
C GLN A 32 -2.57 -13.95 7.04
N PHE A 33 -1.25 -14.10 6.96
CA PHE A 33 -0.45 -13.60 5.85
C PHE A 33 0.70 -14.57 5.58
N ARG A 34 1.17 -14.61 4.32
CA ARG A 34 2.37 -15.37 3.99
C ARG A 34 3.60 -14.61 4.49
N PRO A 35 4.63 -15.28 5.01
CA PRO A 35 5.89 -14.62 5.34
C PRO A 35 6.47 -13.90 4.13
N ALA A 36 6.78 -12.61 4.29
CA ALA A 36 7.41 -11.80 3.27
C ALA A 36 8.92 -11.66 3.57
N ARG A 37 9.77 -11.95 2.59
CA ARG A 37 11.23 -11.75 2.71
C ARG A 37 11.65 -10.36 2.26
N ASN A 38 11.12 -9.93 1.11
CA ASN A 38 11.45 -8.66 0.49
C ASN A 38 10.31 -7.69 0.76
N ALA A 39 10.39 -7.00 1.89
CA ALA A 39 9.35 -6.08 2.33
C ALA A 39 9.94 -4.79 2.90
N ALA A 40 9.24 -3.68 2.67
CA ALA A 40 9.57 -2.40 3.25
C ALA A 40 8.31 -1.54 3.42
N TYR A 41 8.40 -0.57 4.35
CA TYR A 41 7.38 0.44 4.55
C TYR A 41 8.03 1.81 4.60
N ALA A 42 7.72 2.65 3.61
CA ALA A 42 8.23 4.02 3.52
C ALA A 42 7.12 4.99 3.93
N LYS A 43 7.40 5.87 4.91
CA LYS A 43 6.37 6.75 5.51
C LYS A 43 6.80 8.22 5.56
N LEU A 44 5.99 9.09 4.97
CA LEU A 44 5.95 10.52 5.26
C LEU A 44 5.01 10.72 6.44
N HIS A 45 5.55 11.09 7.60
CA HIS A 45 4.74 11.25 8.81
C HIS A 45 4.44 12.72 9.11
N GLN A 46 3.25 12.98 9.62
CA GLN A 46 2.89 14.24 10.26
C GLN A 46 3.75 14.40 11.52
N ARG A 47 4.37 15.56 11.72
CA ARG A 47 5.42 15.74 12.75
C ARG A 47 4.95 15.59 14.20
N ALA A 48 3.72 16.00 14.50
CA ALA A 48 3.15 15.98 15.85
C ALA A 48 2.46 14.64 16.18
N SER A 49 1.66 14.09 15.27
CA SER A 49 0.88 12.88 15.51
C SER A 49 1.58 11.59 15.05
N HIS A 50 2.63 11.73 14.24
CA HIS A 50 3.29 10.64 13.53
C HIS A 50 2.35 9.82 12.62
N TYR A 51 1.12 10.26 12.33
CA TYR A 51 0.29 9.60 11.32
C TYR A 51 0.92 9.74 9.93
N ALA A 52 0.67 8.77 9.05
CA ALA A 52 1.13 8.86 7.67
C ALA A 52 0.33 9.95 6.95
N LEU A 53 1.02 10.97 6.42
CA LEU A 53 0.45 11.79 5.35
C LEU A 53 0.39 10.97 4.06
N VAL A 54 1.47 10.23 3.81
CA VAL A 54 1.57 9.17 2.80
C VAL A 54 2.45 8.06 3.38
N GLY A 55 1.98 6.81 3.33
CA GLY A 55 2.79 5.64 3.62
C GLY A 55 2.60 4.59 2.55
N VAL A 56 3.67 3.95 2.12
CA VAL A 56 3.63 2.87 1.12
C VAL A 56 4.30 1.63 1.68
N ALA A 57 3.54 0.54 1.74
CA ALA A 57 4.04 -0.79 2.05
C ALA A 57 4.26 -1.54 0.73
N ALA A 58 5.43 -2.15 0.59
CA ALA A 58 5.78 -2.98 -0.56
C ALA A 58 6.20 -4.36 -0.09
N VAL A 59 5.62 -5.39 -0.70
CA VAL A 59 6.05 -6.79 -0.58
C VAL A 59 6.32 -7.32 -1.98
N LEU A 60 7.49 -7.93 -2.17
CA LEU A 60 7.95 -8.43 -3.46
C LEU A 60 8.26 -9.92 -3.37
N GLU A 61 7.78 -10.71 -4.32
CA GLU A 61 8.30 -12.05 -4.55
C GLU A 61 9.34 -11.99 -5.65
N MET A 62 10.61 -12.25 -5.31
CA MET A 62 11.73 -12.13 -6.24
C MET A 62 12.24 -13.50 -6.70
N GLU A 63 12.61 -13.59 -7.96
CA GLU A 63 13.38 -14.68 -8.56
C GLU A 63 14.62 -14.08 -9.24
N GLY A 64 15.75 -14.11 -8.52
CA GLY A 64 16.92 -13.32 -8.87
C GLY A 64 16.59 -11.83 -8.87
N ARG A 65 16.72 -11.17 -10.03
CA ARG A 65 16.37 -9.75 -10.20
C ARG A 65 14.94 -9.53 -10.69
N THR A 66 14.22 -10.59 -11.02
CA THR A 66 12.85 -10.52 -11.54
C THR A 66 11.85 -10.49 -10.39
N CYS A 67 10.95 -9.52 -10.39
CA CYS A 67 9.80 -9.49 -9.51
C CYS A 67 8.72 -10.42 -10.10
N ARG A 68 8.47 -11.58 -9.49
CA ARG A 68 7.39 -12.48 -9.93
C ARG A 68 6.02 -11.89 -9.63
N SER A 69 5.88 -11.29 -8.46
CA SER A 69 4.66 -10.59 -8.05
C SER A 69 4.99 -9.51 -7.03
N ALA A 70 4.22 -8.43 -7.06
CA ALA A 70 4.28 -7.34 -6.09
C ALA A 70 2.92 -7.18 -5.38
N SER A 71 2.96 -6.78 -4.12
CA SER A 71 1.79 -6.28 -3.39
C SER A 71 2.16 -4.94 -2.77
N ILE A 72 1.48 -3.88 -3.22
CA ILE A 72 1.80 -2.49 -2.89
C ILE A 72 0.56 -1.83 -2.29
N GLY A 73 0.63 -1.50 -1.00
CA GLY A 73 -0.47 -0.84 -0.27
C GLY A 73 -0.12 0.60 0.08
N ILE A 74 -1.08 1.52 -0.08
CA ILE A 74 -0.98 2.91 0.36
C ILE A 74 -1.78 3.15 1.64
N THR A 75 -1.30 4.10 2.43
CA THR A 75 -1.93 4.57 3.67
C THR A 75 -1.83 6.09 3.77
N GLY A 76 -2.80 6.72 4.43
CA GLY A 76 -2.83 8.17 4.70
C GLY A 76 -3.23 9.04 3.50
N ALA A 77 -2.92 8.63 2.26
CA ALA A 77 -3.21 9.42 1.07
C ALA A 77 -4.72 9.51 0.74
N THR A 78 -5.48 8.47 1.07
CA THR A 78 -6.91 8.27 0.76
C THR A 78 -7.71 8.03 2.05
N GLY A 79 -9.05 8.00 1.96
CA GLY A 79 -9.94 7.81 3.13
C GLY A 79 -9.71 6.49 3.89
N HIS A 80 -9.24 5.45 3.19
CA HIS A 80 -8.85 4.16 3.74
C HIS A 80 -7.63 3.59 2.99
N ALA A 81 -7.04 2.51 3.49
CA ALA A 81 -5.90 1.87 2.85
C ALA A 81 -6.31 1.19 1.52
N GLN A 82 -5.54 1.41 0.46
CA GLN A 82 -5.84 0.88 -0.87
C GLN A 82 -4.61 0.19 -1.47
N HIS A 83 -4.86 -0.74 -2.39
CA HIS A 83 -3.81 -1.35 -3.21
C HIS A 83 -3.49 -0.47 -4.43
N LEU A 84 -2.22 -0.42 -4.82
CA LEU A 84 -1.78 0.19 -6.07
C LEU A 84 -1.65 -0.88 -7.16
N ALA A 85 -2.79 -1.39 -7.62
CA ALA A 85 -2.86 -2.50 -8.58
C ALA A 85 -2.11 -2.21 -9.89
N ASN A 86 -2.09 -0.95 -10.33
CA ASN A 86 -1.33 -0.52 -11.50
C ASN A 86 0.20 -0.62 -11.31
N VAL A 87 0.71 -0.26 -10.14
CA VAL A 87 2.12 -0.43 -9.76
C VAL A 87 2.46 -1.91 -9.64
N GLU A 88 1.61 -2.70 -8.98
CA GLU A 88 1.77 -4.15 -8.86
C GLU A 88 1.90 -4.81 -10.23
N SER A 89 1.00 -4.45 -11.16
CA SER A 89 1.02 -4.92 -12.55
C SER A 89 2.24 -4.43 -13.33
N ALA A 90 2.68 -3.19 -13.09
CA ALA A 90 3.83 -2.61 -13.77
C ALA A 90 5.17 -3.25 -13.35
N LEU A 91 5.24 -3.85 -12.15
CA LEU A 91 6.44 -4.53 -11.63
C LEU A 91 6.45 -6.03 -11.89
N SER A 92 5.29 -6.68 -11.87
CA SER A 92 5.18 -8.13 -11.97
C SER A 92 5.70 -8.65 -13.32
N GLY A 93 6.50 -9.72 -13.26
CA GLY A 93 7.17 -10.33 -14.40
C GLY A 93 8.39 -9.56 -14.94
N LYS A 94 8.81 -8.46 -14.30
CA LYS A 94 9.91 -7.62 -14.80
C LYS A 94 11.14 -7.67 -13.91
N GLU A 95 12.29 -7.40 -14.53
CA GLU A 95 13.52 -7.14 -13.80
C GLU A 95 13.42 -5.78 -13.08
N LEU A 96 13.78 -5.75 -11.79
CA LEU A 96 13.75 -4.52 -10.99
C LEU A 96 15.01 -3.67 -11.22
N THR A 97 15.02 -2.96 -12.33
CA THR A 97 16.01 -1.91 -12.61
C THR A 97 15.54 -0.55 -12.06
N PRO A 98 16.45 0.43 -11.85
CA PRO A 98 16.07 1.78 -11.45
C PRO A 98 15.02 2.42 -12.37
N GLU A 99 15.10 2.15 -13.68
CA GLU A 99 14.18 2.67 -14.70
C GLU A 99 12.81 2.01 -14.58
N THR A 100 12.76 0.69 -14.37
CA THR A 100 11.50 -0.05 -14.21
C THR A 100 10.78 0.38 -12.94
N ILE A 101 11.52 0.53 -11.83
CA ILE A 101 10.96 1.01 -10.56
C ILE A 101 10.48 2.46 -10.72
N ALA A 102 11.26 3.34 -11.34
CA ALA A 102 10.86 4.73 -11.57
C ALA A 102 9.63 4.84 -12.49
N ALA A 103 9.51 3.98 -13.51
CA ALA A 103 8.35 3.93 -14.39
C ALA A 103 7.09 3.48 -13.64
N ALA A 104 7.18 2.42 -12.83
CA ALA A 104 6.06 1.95 -12.02
C ALA A 104 5.65 2.98 -10.95
N ALA A 105 6.63 3.59 -10.26
CA ALA A 105 6.35 4.60 -9.26
C ALA A 105 5.75 5.88 -9.85
N ARG A 106 6.07 6.22 -11.11
CA ARG A 106 5.43 7.34 -11.79
C ARG A 106 3.93 7.13 -11.82
N ILE A 107 3.41 5.98 -12.23
CA ILE A 107 1.95 5.79 -12.35
C ILE A 107 1.21 5.58 -11.01
N ALA A 108 1.93 5.57 -9.89
CA ALA A 108 1.39 5.16 -8.59
C ALA A 108 0.19 5.95 -8.07
N ALA A 109 0.00 7.19 -8.53
CA ALA A 109 -1.11 8.04 -8.09
C ALA A 109 -2.17 8.24 -9.18
N ASP A 110 -2.06 7.57 -10.33
CA ASP A 110 -2.94 7.80 -11.49
C ASP A 110 -4.35 7.22 -11.26
N ASP A 111 -4.42 6.07 -10.57
CA ASP A 111 -5.68 5.36 -10.31
C ASP A 111 -6.29 5.73 -8.93
N LEU A 112 -5.67 6.67 -8.21
CA LEU A 112 -6.19 7.08 -6.91
C LEU A 112 -7.36 8.04 -7.06
N GLU A 113 -8.53 7.56 -6.67
CA GLU A 113 -9.74 8.34 -6.46
C GLU A 113 -9.74 8.96 -5.05
N GLU A 114 -10.36 10.13 -4.91
CA GLU A 114 -10.60 10.78 -3.61
C GLU A 114 -9.36 10.92 -2.71
N VAL A 115 -8.29 11.53 -3.24
CA VAL A 115 -7.09 11.82 -2.46
C VAL A 115 -7.40 12.92 -1.43
N ASN A 116 -7.02 12.67 -0.17
CA ASN A 116 -7.32 13.55 0.96
C ASN A 116 -6.75 14.96 0.79
N VAL A 117 -7.52 15.98 1.19
CA VAL A 117 -7.07 17.38 1.27
C VAL A 117 -7.32 17.89 2.69
N ASP A 118 -6.29 18.43 3.33
CA ASP A 118 -6.40 19.00 4.67
C ASP A 118 -5.37 20.11 4.92
N LEU A 119 -5.32 20.62 6.15
CA LEU A 119 -4.37 21.63 6.58
C LEU A 119 -2.90 21.18 6.52
N HIS A 120 -2.62 19.89 6.31
CA HIS A 120 -1.28 19.32 6.30
C HIS A 120 -0.76 19.08 4.88
N ALA A 121 -1.63 18.86 3.91
CA ALA A 121 -1.25 18.61 2.53
C ALA A 121 -2.40 18.87 1.54
N SER A 122 -2.04 19.48 0.40
CA SER A 122 -2.90 19.50 -0.78
C SER A 122 -2.96 18.11 -1.43
N GLU A 123 -3.99 17.88 -2.25
CA GLU A 123 -4.10 16.68 -3.08
C GLU A 123 -2.88 16.52 -3.99
N GLU A 124 -2.46 17.59 -4.67
CA GLU A 124 -1.29 17.59 -5.56
C GLU A 124 -0.03 17.11 -4.82
N TYR A 125 0.23 17.66 -3.64
CA TYR A 125 1.36 17.25 -2.82
C TYR A 125 1.27 15.79 -2.40
N ARG A 126 0.08 15.28 -2.03
CA ARG A 126 -0.10 13.86 -1.70
C ARG A 126 0.14 12.97 -2.90
N ARG A 127 -0.37 13.32 -4.08
CA ARG A 127 -0.13 12.54 -5.32
C ARG A 127 1.36 12.47 -5.64
N ASP A 128 2.09 13.57 -5.52
CA ASP A 128 3.55 13.57 -5.69
C ASP A 128 4.26 12.70 -4.65
N MET A 129 3.85 12.80 -3.39
CA MET A 129 4.43 11.99 -2.31
C MET A 129 4.09 10.51 -2.46
N VAL A 130 2.93 10.13 -2.99
CA VAL A 130 2.61 8.73 -3.34
C VAL A 130 3.63 8.21 -4.36
N ARG A 131 3.93 8.97 -5.42
CA ARG A 131 4.93 8.56 -6.43
C ARG A 131 6.32 8.41 -5.80
N VAL A 132 6.75 9.38 -4.99
CA VAL A 132 8.06 9.36 -4.31
C VAL A 132 8.18 8.19 -3.33
N PHE A 133 7.18 7.98 -2.48
CA PHE A 133 7.23 6.95 -1.44
C PHE A 133 6.98 5.55 -1.99
N THR A 134 6.28 5.42 -3.12
CA THR A 134 6.20 4.15 -3.87
C THR A 134 7.57 3.73 -4.36
N LYS A 135 8.30 4.64 -5.02
CA LYS A 135 9.68 4.38 -5.45
C LYS A 135 10.55 3.91 -4.29
N ARG A 136 10.54 4.66 -3.18
CA ARG A 136 11.34 4.34 -1.98
C ARG A 136 10.98 2.99 -1.37
N ALA A 137 9.70 2.67 -1.25
CA ALA A 137 9.25 1.41 -0.68
C ALA A 137 9.69 0.22 -1.55
N VAL A 138 9.56 0.33 -2.88
CA VAL A 138 9.98 -0.73 -3.81
C VAL A 138 11.51 -0.90 -3.80
N GLU A 139 12.28 0.18 -3.84
CA GLU A 139 13.75 0.13 -3.76
C GLU A 139 14.24 -0.49 -2.44
N GLN A 140 13.60 -0.13 -1.32
CA GLN A 140 13.95 -0.69 -0.01
C GLN A 140 13.54 -2.16 0.14
N ALA A 141 12.41 -2.57 -0.46
CA ALA A 141 11.99 -3.96 -0.44
C ALA A 141 12.93 -4.83 -1.30
N ALA A 142 13.36 -4.31 -2.47
CA ALA A 142 14.25 -5.01 -3.40
C ALA A 142 15.70 -5.18 -2.89
N SER A 143 16.10 -4.45 -1.84
CA SER A 143 17.44 -4.52 -1.26
C SER A 143 17.57 -5.45 -0.04
N ARG A 144 16.49 -6.16 0.33
CA ARG A 144 16.46 -7.17 1.39
C ARG A 144 16.89 -8.54 0.87
#